data_AF-A0A9D1XMT0-F1
#
_entry.id   AF-A0A9D1XMT0-F1
#
_cell.length_a   1.000
_cell.length_b   1.000
_cell.length_c   1.000
_cell.angle_alpha   90.00
_cell.angle_beta   90.00
_cell.angle_gamma   90.00
#
_symmetry.space_group_name_H-M   'P 1'
#
loop_
_entity.id
_entity.type
_entity.pdbx_description
1 polymer ?
#
loop_
_entity_poly.entity_id
_entity_poly.type
_entity_poly.pdbx_seq_one_letter_code
_entity_poly.pdbx_strand_id
1 'polypeptide(L)'
;MLEKWETPRVTIQEFEPNEYVAACWQIACSVGAQGNENYANPDPKNPNDPGITHSHNSDKTGCGWAHSQYIVEVSDGVFNVTEYGQNILPCSLTKDDRWRNLESTITDVEPGDKIYWTTSLDNRTWYHYGTVGAENPNHPNRS
;
A
#
# COMPACT_ATOMS: atom_id res chain seq x y z
N MET A 1 -52.33 -13.72 26.80
CA MET A 1 -51.27 -13.38 25.82
C MET A 1 -49.99 -13.97 26.35
N LEU A 2 -49.29 -14.78 25.54
CA LEU A 2 -47.99 -15.33 25.90
C LEU A 2 -46.93 -14.35 25.40
N GLU A 3 -46.23 -13.68 26.32
CA GLU A 3 -45.06 -12.86 26.00
C GLU A 3 -43.92 -13.80 25.60
N LYS A 4 -43.48 -13.67 24.36
CA LYS A 4 -42.38 -14.46 23.82
C LYS A 4 -41.10 -13.66 23.98
N TRP A 5 -40.31 -14.01 25.00
CA TRP A 5 -38.97 -13.45 25.19
C TRP A 5 -38.00 -14.20 24.27
N GLU A 6 -37.65 -13.58 23.16
CA GLU A 6 -36.58 -14.07 22.29
C GLU A 6 -35.29 -13.30 22.64
N THR A 7 -34.23 -14.02 22.98
CA THR A 7 -32.90 -13.44 23.13
C THR A 7 -32.52 -12.73 21.84
N PRO A 8 -32.01 -11.48 21.86
CA PRO A 8 -31.46 -10.86 20.66
C PRO A 8 -30.31 -11.72 20.16
N ARG A 9 -30.47 -12.27 18.96
CA ARG A 9 -29.45 -13.05 18.24
C ARG A 9 -29.05 -12.20 17.06
N VAL A 10 -27.82 -11.69 17.09
CA VAL A 10 -27.16 -11.19 15.88
C VAL A 10 -27.11 -12.36 14.91
N THR A 11 -27.87 -12.24 13.82
CA THR A 11 -27.81 -13.14 12.69
C THR A 11 -27.08 -12.33 11.63
N ILE A 12 -25.94 -12.83 11.16
CA ILE A 12 -24.87 -12.13 10.43
C ILE A 12 -23.75 -11.68 11.38
N GLN A 13 -22.81 -12.61 11.60
CA GLN A 13 -21.42 -12.24 11.84
C GLN A 13 -20.73 -12.34 10.48
N GLU A 14 -21.13 -11.45 9.57
CA GLU A 14 -20.30 -11.15 8.40
C GLU A 14 -19.08 -10.48 8.98
N PHE A 15 -17.93 -11.11 8.77
CA PHE A 15 -16.66 -10.46 9.00
C PHE A 15 -16.53 -9.45 7.85
N GLU A 16 -17.28 -8.34 7.93
CA GLU A 16 -16.94 -7.15 7.18
C GLU A 16 -15.53 -6.79 7.67
N PRO A 17 -14.51 -6.76 6.79
CA PRO A 17 -13.20 -6.28 7.19
C PRO A 17 -13.44 -4.92 7.81
N ASN A 18 -13.13 -4.83 9.10
CA ASN A 18 -13.19 -3.65 9.94
C ASN A 18 -13.01 -2.40 9.07
N GLU A 19 -14.08 -1.63 8.98
CA GLU A 19 -14.12 -0.19 8.78
C GLU A 19 -12.72 0.46 8.76
N TYR A 20 -12.51 1.39 7.82
CA TYR A 20 -11.47 2.43 7.94
C TYR A 20 -10.03 2.05 7.57
N VAL A 21 -9.78 1.76 6.29
CA VAL A 21 -8.56 2.33 5.69
C VAL A 21 -9.01 3.29 4.63
N ALA A 22 -9.02 4.57 4.97
CA ALA A 22 -9.29 5.63 4.02
C ALA A 22 -8.10 5.78 3.06
N ALA A 23 -8.01 4.85 2.11
CA ALA A 23 -7.03 4.90 1.05
C ALA A 23 -7.38 6.07 0.12
N CYS A 24 -6.61 7.16 0.23
CA CYS A 24 -6.76 8.36 -0.59
C CYS A 24 -6.40 8.06 -2.05
N TRP A 25 -5.32 7.30 -2.26
CA TRP A 25 -4.81 6.97 -3.60
C TRP A 25 -4.20 5.59 -3.67
N GLN A 26 -4.27 4.98 -4.85
CA GLN A 26 -3.46 3.82 -5.20
C GLN A 26 -2.09 4.29 -5.69
N ILE A 27 -1.07 3.48 -5.43
CA ILE A 27 0.28 3.70 -5.97
C ILE A 27 0.89 2.37 -6.36
N ALA A 28 1.37 2.24 -7.60
CA ALA A 28 2.07 1.04 -8.05
C ALA A 28 3.58 1.26 -7.97
N CYS A 29 4.34 0.25 -7.53
CA CYS A 29 5.78 0.27 -7.66
C CYS A 29 6.17 0.19 -9.14
N SER A 30 6.82 1.25 -9.63
CA SER A 30 7.29 1.36 -11.00
C SER A 30 8.40 0.35 -11.32
N VAL A 31 9.19 -0.08 -10.32
CA VAL A 31 10.20 -1.14 -10.48
C VAL A 31 9.49 -2.48 -10.72
N GLY A 32 8.50 -2.80 -9.89
CA GLY A 32 7.70 -4.02 -10.02
C GLY A 32 6.91 -4.07 -11.31
N ALA A 33 6.31 -2.95 -11.72
CA ALA A 33 5.50 -2.84 -12.94
C ALA A 33 6.29 -3.09 -14.23
N GLN A 34 7.62 -3.03 -14.19
CA GLN A 34 8.49 -3.38 -15.32
C GLN A 34 8.90 -4.86 -15.32
N GLY A 35 8.62 -5.60 -14.24
CA GLY A 35 8.92 -7.03 -14.11
C GLY A 35 7.70 -7.89 -14.45
N ASN A 36 7.85 -9.21 -14.31
CA ASN A 36 6.75 -10.19 -14.44
C ASN A 36 7.10 -11.50 -13.74
N GLU A 37 6.22 -12.50 -13.79
CA GLU A 37 6.43 -13.81 -13.13
C GLU A 37 7.68 -14.57 -13.58
N ASN A 38 8.19 -14.32 -14.79
CA ASN A 38 9.39 -14.97 -15.32
C ASN A 38 10.66 -14.12 -15.14
N TYR A 39 10.49 -12.84 -14.82
CA TYR A 39 11.57 -11.88 -14.67
C TYR A 39 11.20 -10.81 -13.64
N ALA A 40 11.46 -11.13 -12.37
CA ALA A 40 11.36 -10.14 -11.30
C ALA A 40 12.53 -9.16 -11.41
N ASN A 41 12.24 -7.87 -11.28
CA ASN A 41 13.25 -6.84 -11.39
C ASN A 41 14.07 -6.74 -10.10
N PRO A 42 15.39 -6.54 -10.22
CA PRO A 42 16.25 -6.35 -9.07
C PRO A 42 15.96 -5.03 -8.37
N ASP A 43 16.21 -4.98 -7.06
CA ASP A 43 16.06 -3.76 -6.27
C ASP A 43 17.01 -2.63 -6.76
N PRO A 44 16.53 -1.38 -6.89
CA PRO A 44 17.34 -0.29 -7.43
C PRO A 44 18.53 0.09 -6.53
N LYS A 45 18.51 -0.21 -5.23
CA LYS A 45 19.65 0.02 -4.33
C LYS A 45 20.49 -1.23 -4.11
N ASN A 46 19.91 -2.42 -4.28
CA ASN A 46 20.58 -3.70 -4.07
C ASN A 46 20.48 -4.61 -5.30
N PRO A 47 20.99 -4.20 -6.49
CA PRO A 47 20.69 -4.89 -7.73
C PRO A 47 21.31 -6.30 -7.87
N ASN A 48 22.26 -6.62 -7.00
CA ASN A 48 22.96 -7.91 -6.98
C ASN A 48 22.41 -8.88 -5.92
N ASP A 49 21.41 -8.48 -5.13
CA ASP A 49 20.77 -9.36 -4.15
C ASP A 49 19.56 -10.07 -4.80
N PRO A 50 19.66 -11.37 -5.11
CA PRO A 50 18.56 -12.10 -5.74
C PRO A 50 17.35 -12.28 -4.81
N GLY A 51 17.49 -12.00 -3.51
CA GLY A 51 16.44 -12.09 -2.51
C GLY A 51 15.62 -10.80 -2.32
N ILE A 52 15.95 -9.72 -3.01
CA ILE A 52 15.26 -8.42 -2.97
C ILE A 52 14.85 -8.03 -4.38
N THR A 53 13.66 -8.47 -4.78
CA THR A 53 13.13 -8.28 -6.14
C THR A 53 11.72 -7.69 -6.12
N HIS A 54 11.32 -7.17 -7.27
CA HIS A 54 10.04 -6.50 -7.52
C HIS A 54 9.35 -7.13 -8.72
N SER A 55 8.04 -7.39 -8.65
CA SER A 55 7.33 -8.08 -9.73
C SER A 55 5.92 -7.54 -9.98
N HIS A 56 5.38 -7.92 -11.13
CA HIS A 56 4.02 -7.68 -11.57
C HIS A 56 3.49 -9.00 -12.13
N ASN A 57 3.12 -9.91 -11.24
CA ASN A 57 2.79 -11.28 -11.60
C ASN A 57 1.37 -11.37 -12.17
N SER A 58 1.15 -12.31 -13.09
CA SER A 58 -0.17 -12.55 -13.72
C SER A 58 -1.29 -12.98 -12.75
N ASP A 59 -0.94 -13.51 -11.57
CA ASP A 59 -1.87 -13.84 -10.48
C ASP A 59 -2.29 -12.63 -9.63
N LYS A 60 -1.96 -11.41 -10.09
CA LYS A 60 -2.23 -10.14 -9.39
C LYS A 60 -1.43 -9.93 -8.11
N THR A 61 -0.33 -10.68 -7.93
CA THR A 61 0.64 -10.46 -6.84
C THR A 61 1.85 -9.64 -7.30
N GLY A 62 2.60 -9.13 -6.32
CA GLY A 62 3.77 -8.28 -6.55
C GLY A 62 3.45 -6.79 -6.45
N CYS A 63 4.46 -6.01 -6.08
CA CYS A 63 4.35 -4.56 -5.83
C CYS A 63 4.04 -3.74 -7.10
N GLY A 64 4.16 -4.32 -8.29
CA GLY A 64 3.88 -3.67 -9.57
C GLY A 64 2.40 -3.37 -9.82
N TRP A 65 1.50 -3.89 -8.99
CA TRP A 65 0.07 -3.64 -9.09
C TRP A 65 -0.38 -2.48 -8.21
N ALA A 66 -1.24 -1.62 -8.75
CA ALA A 66 -1.77 -0.46 -8.03
C ALA A 66 -2.63 -0.83 -6.80
N HIS A 67 -3.19 -2.03 -6.76
CA HIS A 67 -3.96 -2.53 -5.60
C HIS A 67 -3.10 -3.16 -4.51
N SER A 68 -1.79 -3.28 -4.72
CA SER A 68 -0.88 -3.87 -3.73
C SER A 68 -0.42 -2.85 -2.69
N GLN A 69 -0.52 -1.55 -2.99
CA GLN A 69 -0.01 -0.48 -2.14
C GLN A 69 -0.96 0.72 -2.21
N TYR A 70 -1.26 1.30 -1.05
CA TYR A 70 -2.18 2.44 -0.96
C TYR A 70 -1.57 3.55 -0.13
N ILE A 71 -1.87 4.79 -0.52
CA ILE A 71 -1.61 5.97 0.27
C ILE A 71 -2.82 6.22 1.15
N VAL A 72 -2.59 6.30 2.45
CA VAL A 72 -3.62 6.41 3.49
C VAL A 72 -3.38 7.67 4.29
N GLU A 73 -4.43 8.44 4.53
CA GLU A 73 -4.37 9.58 5.45
C GLU A 73 -4.44 9.11 6.90
N VAL A 74 -3.46 9.51 7.71
CA VAL A 74 -3.36 9.14 9.14
C VAL A 74 -3.73 10.29 10.07
N SER A 75 -3.66 11.52 9.56
CA SER A 75 -4.19 12.75 10.16
C SER A 75 -4.33 13.80 9.06
N ASP A 76 -5.14 14.85 9.26
CA ASP A 76 -5.41 15.91 8.27
C ASP A 76 -4.15 16.37 7.51
N GLY A 77 -4.07 16.04 6.22
CA GLY A 77 -2.98 16.38 5.31
C GLY A 77 -1.69 15.56 5.46
N VAL A 78 -1.70 14.50 6.27
CA VAL A 78 -0.55 13.65 6.58
C VAL A 78 -0.84 12.21 6.15
N PHE A 79 0.05 11.67 5.32
CA PHE A 79 -0.16 10.41 4.62
C PHE A 79 0.95 9.39 4.92
N ASN A 80 0.59 8.12 4.82
CA ASN A 80 1.49 6.97 4.87
C ASN A 80 1.23 6.07 3.63
N VAL A 81 2.20 5.24 3.22
CA VAL A 81 1.97 4.15 2.26
C VAL A 81 1.88 2.83 3.01
N THR A 82 0.79 2.12 2.78
CA THR A 82 0.59 0.78 3.31
C THR A 82 0.76 -0.23 2.17
N GLU A 83 1.74 -1.13 2.29
CA GLU A 83 1.90 -2.27 1.38
C GLU A 83 1.07 -3.46 1.90
N TYR A 84 0.13 -3.91 1.08
CA TYR A 84 -0.75 -5.05 1.36
C TYR A 84 -0.18 -6.30 0.70
N GLY A 85 0.51 -7.09 1.51
CA GLY A 85 0.91 -8.47 1.19
C GLY A 85 0.31 -9.46 2.20
N GLN A 86 1.02 -10.56 2.47
CA GLN A 86 0.66 -11.47 3.58
C GLN A 86 0.77 -10.81 4.96
N ASN A 87 1.52 -9.70 5.07
CA ASN A 87 1.64 -8.85 6.25
C ASN A 87 1.52 -7.38 5.85
N ILE A 88 1.04 -6.53 6.77
CA ILE A 88 1.14 -5.07 6.66
C ILE A 88 2.55 -4.68 7.05
N LEU A 89 3.35 -4.17 6.10
CA LEU A 89 4.72 -3.74 6.37
C LEU A 89 4.76 -2.22 6.58
N PRO A 90 5.48 -1.72 7.59
CA PRO A 90 5.67 -0.29 7.76
C PRO A 90 6.51 0.25 6.60
N CYS A 91 6.05 1.35 5.99
CA CYS A 91 6.81 2.08 4.99
C CYS A 91 7.57 3.28 5.60
N SER A 92 8.67 3.65 4.96
CA SER A 92 9.30 4.96 5.12
C SER A 92 9.31 5.68 3.78
N LEU A 93 9.09 7.00 3.75
CA LEU A 93 8.57 7.75 2.61
C LEU A 93 9.37 9.02 2.36
N THR A 94 9.50 9.43 1.10
CA THR A 94 10.09 10.72 0.70
C THR A 94 9.66 11.10 -0.72
N LYS A 95 9.81 12.38 -1.08
CA LYS A 95 9.76 12.85 -2.49
C LYS A 95 11.16 12.99 -3.12
N ASP A 96 12.23 12.71 -2.36
CA ASP A 96 13.61 12.77 -2.85
C ASP A 96 13.95 11.52 -3.68
N ASP A 97 14.40 11.74 -4.93
CA ASP A 97 14.69 10.69 -5.90
C ASP A 97 15.89 9.80 -5.58
N ARG A 98 16.63 10.11 -4.51
CA ARG A 98 17.74 9.33 -3.99
C ARG A 98 17.37 8.56 -2.71
N TRP A 99 16.10 8.55 -2.32
CA TRP A 99 15.57 7.95 -1.09
C TRP A 99 16.21 8.55 0.17
N ARG A 100 16.41 9.87 0.20
CA ARG A 100 16.92 10.60 1.37
C ARG A 100 15.77 11.14 2.23
N ASN A 101 16.04 11.33 3.52
CA ASN A 101 15.08 11.86 4.48
C ASN A 101 13.78 11.06 4.49
N LEU A 102 13.92 9.73 4.59
CA LEU A 102 12.79 8.82 4.66
C LEU A 102 12.11 8.96 6.03
N GLU A 103 10.83 9.28 6.03
CA GLU A 103 10.01 9.47 7.24
C GLU A 103 8.84 8.47 7.26
N SER A 104 8.25 8.23 8.42
CA SER A 104 7.08 7.35 8.51
C SER A 104 5.82 7.95 7.88
N THR A 105 5.80 9.26 7.61
CA THR A 105 4.69 9.98 6.98
C THR A 105 5.20 11.05 6.01
N ILE A 106 4.30 11.55 5.18
CA ILE A 106 4.56 12.63 4.22
C ILE A 106 3.36 13.55 4.10
N THR A 107 3.58 14.82 3.76
CA THR A 107 2.53 15.82 3.52
C THR A 107 2.48 16.23 2.05
N ASP A 108 1.47 17.06 1.72
CA ASP A 108 1.33 17.71 0.41
C ASP A 108 1.29 16.73 -0.77
N VAL A 109 0.64 15.57 -0.60
CA VAL A 109 0.54 14.54 -1.63
C VAL A 109 -0.61 14.84 -2.58
N GLU A 110 -0.34 14.88 -3.87
CA GLU A 110 -1.33 15.08 -4.93
C GLU A 110 -1.26 13.98 -6.00
N PRO A 111 -2.38 13.66 -6.70
CA PRO A 111 -2.33 12.83 -7.89
C PRO A 111 -1.27 13.30 -8.91
N GLY A 112 -0.45 12.38 -9.40
CA GLY A 112 0.67 12.68 -10.29
C GLY A 112 2.02 12.92 -9.59
N ASP A 113 2.04 13.08 -8.27
CA ASP A 113 3.30 13.14 -7.52
C ASP A 113 4.08 11.84 -7.65
N LYS A 114 5.41 11.96 -7.60
CA LYS A 114 6.28 10.80 -7.47
C LYS A 114 6.68 10.62 -6.01
N ILE A 115 6.34 9.47 -5.44
CA ILE A 115 6.71 9.09 -4.08
C ILE A 115 7.74 7.96 -4.15
N TYR A 116 8.72 8.04 -3.27
CA TYR A 116 9.75 7.05 -3.05
C TYR A 116 9.55 6.48 -1.65
N TRP A 117 9.57 5.15 -1.53
CA TRP A 117 9.39 4.52 -0.22
C TRP A 117 10.21 3.25 -0.08
N THR A 118 10.33 2.81 1.16
CA THR A 118 10.96 1.54 1.49
C THR A 118 10.01 0.68 2.30
N THR A 119 9.97 -0.62 2.02
CA THR A 119 9.43 -1.62 2.97
C THR A 119 10.56 -2.47 3.50
N SER A 120 10.49 -2.81 4.79
CA SER A 120 11.48 -3.64 5.44
C SER A 120 10.82 -4.84 6.10
N LEU A 121 11.44 -6.01 5.94
CA LEU A 121 11.06 -7.24 6.62
C LEU A 121 12.34 -7.97 7.03
N ASP A 122 12.44 -8.31 8.31
CA ASP A 122 13.64 -8.87 8.93
C ASP A 122 14.88 -8.00 8.68
N ASN A 123 15.85 -8.51 7.91
CA ASN A 123 17.11 -7.86 7.57
C ASN A 123 17.15 -7.33 6.13
N ARG A 124 16.00 -7.29 5.43
CA ARG A 124 15.90 -6.86 4.04
C ARG A 124 15.05 -5.61 3.92
N THR A 125 15.45 -4.74 3.00
CA THR A 125 14.75 -3.51 2.65
C THR A 125 14.60 -3.41 1.15
N TRP A 126 13.35 -3.28 0.68
CA TRP A 126 13.00 -3.05 -0.71
C TRP A 126 12.82 -1.55 -0.93
N TYR A 127 13.41 -1.03 -1.99
CA TYR A 127 13.33 0.37 -2.41
C TYR A 127 12.39 0.50 -3.59
N HIS A 128 11.33 1.25 -3.37
CA HIS A 128 10.25 1.42 -4.33
C HIS A 128 10.15 2.88 -4.76
N TYR A 129 9.53 3.10 -5.91
CA TYR A 129 9.02 4.40 -6.31
C TYR A 129 7.82 4.23 -7.21
N GLY A 130 6.95 5.23 -7.24
CA GLY A 130 5.66 5.15 -7.91
C GLY A 130 5.09 6.53 -8.14
N THR A 131 4.06 6.60 -8.96
CA THR A 131 3.30 7.83 -9.21
C THR A 131 1.96 7.69 -8.52
N VAL A 132 1.56 8.71 -7.76
CA VAL A 132 0.25 8.76 -7.09
C VAL A 132 -0.83 8.67 -8.16
N GLY A 133 -1.68 7.65 -8.05
CA GLY A 133 -2.78 7.42 -8.98
C GLY A 133 -3.89 8.46 -8.87
N ALA A 134 -4.89 8.34 -9.74
CA ALA A 134 -6.12 9.11 -9.60
C ALA A 134 -6.83 8.75 -8.27
N GLU A 135 -7.60 9.70 -7.73
CA GLU A 135 -8.47 9.45 -6.58
C GLU A 135 -9.30 8.19 -6.82
N ASN A 136 -9.34 7.30 -5.82
CA ASN A 136 -10.20 6.12 -5.90
C ASN A 136 -11.66 6.60 -5.83
N PRO A 137 -12.48 6.43 -6.89
CA PRO A 137 -13.85 6.94 -6.91
C PRO A 137 -14.76 6.24 -5.89
N ASN A 138 -14.36 5.08 -5.35
CA ASN A 138 -15.02 4.41 -4.24
C ASN A 138 -14.57 4.93 -2.87
N HIS A 139 -13.64 5.90 -2.85
CA HIS A 139 -13.08 6.49 -1.64
C HIS A 139 -12.84 8.01 -1.76
N PRO A 140 -13.83 8.81 -2.21
CA PRO A 140 -13.68 10.24 -2.50
C PRO A 140 -13.56 11.13 -1.25
N ASN A 141 -13.65 10.56 -0.05
CA ASN A 141 -13.66 11.33 1.19
C ASN A 141 -12.23 11.65 1.64
N ARG A 142 -11.78 12.84 1.26
CA ARG A 142 -10.90 13.68 2.09
C ARG A 142 -11.80 14.38 3.11
N SER A 143 -11.80 13.96 4.37
CA SER A 143 -12.53 14.64 5.44
C SER A 143 -11.59 15.15 6.50
#